data_AF-A0A953RBV7-F1
#
_entry.id   AF-A0A953RBV7-F1
#
_cell.length_a   1.000
_cell.length_b   1.000
_cell.length_c   1.000
_cell.angle_alpha   90.00
_cell.angle_beta   90.00
_cell.angle_gamma   90.00
#
_symmetry.space_group_name_H-M   'P 1'
#
loop_
_entity.id
_entity.type
_entity.pdbx_description
1 polymer ?
#
loop_
_entity_poly.entity_id
_entity_poly.type
_entity_poly.pdbx_seq_one_letter_code
_entity_poly.pdbx_strand_id
1 'polypeptide(L)'
;MFNFSANHLFLLSRTEYRSCGVFLMQDRDTQRVYRLYDFTKAQLISPDQAYCIAGKVNSADKLYLVIESVRPDTKHARCSNAPAHVDGAGESHIE
;
A
#
# COMPACT_ATOMS: atom_id res chain seq x y z
N MET A 1 -9.76 22.58 -2.70
CA MET A 1 -9.22 21.22 -2.87
C MET A 1 -7.83 21.20 -2.24
N PHE A 2 -7.57 20.30 -1.29
CA PHE A 2 -6.28 20.23 -0.58
C PHE A 2 -5.47 19.03 -1.05
N ASN A 3 -4.15 19.09 -0.91
CA ASN A 3 -3.31 17.93 -1.20
C ASN A 3 -3.31 16.97 0.00
N PHE A 4 -3.21 15.67 -0.28
CA PHE A 4 -2.88 14.67 0.72
C PHE A 4 -1.72 13.79 0.22
N SER A 5 -1.02 13.19 1.18
CA SER A 5 -0.06 12.12 0.95
C SER A 5 -0.21 11.11 2.08
N ALA A 6 -0.15 9.83 1.74
CA ALA A 6 -0.16 8.73 2.69
C ALA A 6 0.84 7.67 2.23
N ASN A 7 1.55 7.08 3.19
CA ASN A 7 2.55 6.04 2.95
C ASN A 7 2.09 4.74 3.58
N HIS A 8 2.84 3.65 3.36
CA HIS A 8 2.59 2.37 3.99
C HIS A 8 1.15 1.85 3.80
N LEU A 9 0.53 2.20 2.67
CA LEU A 9 -0.83 1.80 2.33
C LEU A 9 -0.83 0.42 1.66
N PHE A 10 -1.68 -0.47 2.16
CA PHE A 10 -1.93 -1.78 1.55
C PHE A 10 -3.33 -1.85 0.96
N LEU A 11 -3.46 -2.43 -0.22
CA LEU A 11 -4.75 -2.64 -0.86
C LEU A 11 -5.52 -3.76 -0.16
N LEU A 12 -6.72 -3.45 0.34
CA LEU A 12 -7.66 -4.42 0.90
C LEU A 12 -8.62 -4.94 -0.16
N SER A 13 -9.21 -4.04 -0.95
CA SER A 13 -10.15 -4.41 -2.00
C SER A 13 -10.21 -3.34 -3.08
N ARG A 14 -10.61 -3.78 -4.27
CA ARG A 14 -10.76 -2.93 -5.46
C ARG A 14 -12.17 -3.12 -6.02
N THR A 15 -12.80 -2.02 -6.41
CA THR A 15 -14.09 -2.03 -7.11
C THR A 15 -14.01 -1.16 -8.35
N GLU A 16 -14.38 -1.73 -9.49
CA GLU A 16 -14.38 -1.02 -10.77
C GLU A 16 -15.79 -0.57 -11.13
N TYR A 17 -15.98 0.74 -11.28
CA TYR A 17 -17.20 1.33 -11.81
C TYR A 17 -16.99 1.80 -13.24
N ARG A 18 -18.08 2.14 -13.94
CA ARG A 18 -17.99 2.72 -15.29
C ARG A 18 -17.22 4.05 -15.31
N SER A 19 -17.34 4.87 -14.27
CA SER A 19 -16.73 6.21 -14.19
C SER A 19 -15.37 6.25 -13.49
N CYS A 20 -15.06 5.33 -12.58
CA CYS A 20 -13.81 5.34 -11.81
C CYS A 20 -13.48 3.96 -11.21
N GLY A 21 -12.22 3.77 -10.85
CA GLY A 21 -11.78 2.71 -9.94
C GLY A 21 -11.82 3.20 -8.50
N VAL A 22 -12.22 2.34 -7.57
CA VAL A 22 -12.22 2.62 -6.13
C VAL A 22 -11.36 1.60 -5.41
N PHE A 23 -10.39 2.09 -4.66
CA PHE A 23 -9.46 1.29 -3.86
C PHE A 23 -9.75 1.51 -2.38
N LEU A 24 -9.96 0.43 -1.65
CA LEU A 24 -9.99 0.45 -0.20
C LEU A 24 -8.59 0.09 0.30
N MET A 25 -7.93 1.01 0.97
CA MET A 25 -6.54 0.84 1.41
C MET A 25 -6.40 1.05 2.91
N GLN A 26 -5.60 0.21 3.56
CA GLN A 26 -5.29 0.33 4.97
C GLN A 26 -3.90 0.94 5.15
N ASP A 27 -3.84 1.99 5.94
CA ASP A 27 -2.59 2.50 6.51
C ASP A 27 -2.20 1.63 7.70
N ARG A 28 -1.05 0.96 7.59
CA ARG A 28 -0.55 0.06 8.63
C ARG A 28 0.01 0.80 9.84
N ASP A 29 0.39 2.07 9.71
CA ASP A 29 0.93 2.87 10.81
C ASP A 29 -0.21 3.35 11.72
N THR A 30 -1.31 3.80 11.12
CA THR A 30 -2.45 4.37 11.87
C THR A 30 -3.65 3.44 12.00
N GLN A 31 -3.62 2.28 11.33
CA GLN A 31 -4.75 1.34 11.20
C GLN A 31 -6.01 1.95 10.54
N ARG A 32 -5.89 3.15 9.95
CA ARG A 32 -7.00 3.80 9.24
C ARG A 32 -7.23 3.15 7.90
N VAL A 33 -8.50 3.14 7.48
CA VAL A 33 -8.90 2.66 6.17
C VAL A 33 -9.37 3.85 5.33
N TYR A 34 -8.75 3.99 4.17
CA TYR A 34 -9.03 5.04 3.21
C TYR A 34 -9.75 4.47 1.99
N ARG A 35 -10.75 5.21 1.50
CA ARG A 35 -11.40 4.95 0.22
C ARG A 35 -10.87 5.95 -0.80
N LEU A 36 -10.06 5.45 -1.73
CA LEU A 36 -9.38 6.24 -2.74
C LEU A 36 -10.04 6.07 -4.11
N TYR A 37 -10.13 7.15 -4.88
CA TYR A 37 -10.81 7.19 -6.17
C TYR A 37 -9.79 7.47 -7.27
N ASP A 38 -9.79 6.61 -8.29
CA ASP A 38 -9.05 6.80 -9.53
C ASP A 38 -10.04 7.03 -10.68
N PHE A 39 -10.23 8.28 -11.06
CA PHE A 39 -11.05 8.65 -12.21
C PHE A 39 -10.34 8.43 -13.56
N THR A 40 -9.01 8.29 -13.55
CA THR A 40 -8.23 8.00 -14.77
C THR A 40 -8.28 6.53 -15.15
N LYS A 41 -8.54 5.65 -14.15
CA LYS A 41 -8.50 4.19 -14.27
C LYS A 41 -7.15 3.65 -14.73
N ALA A 42 -6.09 4.45 -14.58
CA ALA A 42 -4.74 4.09 -15.02
C ALA A 42 -3.93 3.40 -13.92
N GLN A 43 -4.41 3.42 -12.66
CA GLN A 43 -3.61 2.92 -11.54
C GLN A 43 -3.66 1.39 -11.45
N LEU A 44 -2.48 0.78 -11.48
CA LEU A 44 -2.29 -0.64 -11.24
C LEU A 44 -1.69 -0.84 -9.85
N ILE A 45 -2.52 -1.30 -8.90
CA ILE A 45 -2.16 -1.50 -7.50
C ILE A 45 -2.34 -2.97 -7.15
N SER A 46 -1.29 -3.61 -6.66
CA SER A 46 -1.31 -5.02 -6.24
C SER A 46 -1.59 -5.16 -4.73
N PRO A 47 -2.27 -6.22 -4.28
CA PRO A 47 -2.63 -6.42 -2.88
C PRO A 47 -1.43 -6.65 -1.94
N ASP A 48 -0.34 -7.24 -2.45
CA ASP A 48 0.76 -7.74 -1.61
C ASP A 48 1.91 -6.75 -1.42
N GLN A 49 1.71 -5.48 -1.80
CA GLN A 49 2.73 -4.44 -1.76
C GLN A 49 2.23 -3.19 -1.03
N ALA A 50 3.14 -2.55 -0.29
CA ALA A 50 2.92 -1.25 0.30
C ALA A 50 3.09 -0.15 -0.77
N TYR A 51 2.28 0.90 -0.70
CA TYR A 51 2.32 2.04 -1.61
C TYR A 51 2.35 3.38 -0.88
N CYS A 52 3.08 4.32 -1.48
CA CYS A 52 2.95 5.75 -1.24
C CYS A 52 1.95 6.32 -2.25
N ILE A 53 0.92 7.01 -1.75
CA ILE A 53 -0.12 7.63 -2.58
C ILE A 53 -0.21 9.11 -2.24
N ALA A 54 -0.23 9.93 -3.30
CA ALA A 54 -0.52 11.35 -3.19
C ALA A 54 -1.68 11.73 -4.11
N GLY A 55 -2.40 12.77 -3.71
CA GLY A 55 -3.45 13.32 -4.52
C GLY A 55 -4.24 14.42 -3.84
N LYS A 56 -5.53 14.48 -4.16
CA LYS A 56 -6.40 15.61 -3.81
C LYS A 56 -7.57 15.20 -2.94
N VAL A 57 -7.87 16.01 -1.94
CA VAL A 57 -9.08 15.95 -1.15
C VAL A 57 -10.14 16.84 -1.79
N ASN A 58 -11.17 16.24 -2.36
CA ASN A 58 -12.35 16.91 -2.88
C ASN A 58 -13.48 16.86 -1.82
N SER A 59 -14.17 17.98 -1.62
CA SER A 59 -15.20 18.16 -0.59
C SER A 59 -16.59 18.45 -1.18
N ALA A 60 -16.95 17.83 -2.29
CA ALA A 60 -18.30 17.89 -2.84
C ALA A 60 -19.21 16.94 -2.04
N ASP A 61 -19.91 17.48 -1.03
CA ASP A 61 -20.80 16.79 -0.06
C ASP A 61 -20.17 15.76 0.88
N LYS A 62 -19.15 15.03 0.42
CA LYS A 62 -18.32 14.11 1.22
C LYS A 62 -16.85 14.34 0.91
N LEU A 63 -15.97 13.88 1.82
CA LEU A 63 -14.53 13.91 1.58
C LEU A 63 -14.14 12.75 0.66
N TYR A 64 -13.73 13.09 -0.55
CA TYR A 64 -13.19 12.17 -1.55
C TYR A 64 -11.68 12.32 -1.64
N LEU A 65 -10.96 11.21 -1.49
CA LEU A 65 -9.52 11.14 -1.72
C LEU A 65 -9.30 10.68 -3.16
N VAL A 66 -8.87 11.60 -4.02
CA VAL A 66 -8.63 11.35 -5.43
C VAL A 66 -7.15 11.10 -5.67
N ILE A 67 -6.82 9.99 -6.31
CA ILE A 67 -5.44 9.59 -6.61
C ILE A 67 -4.90 10.46 -7.75
N GLU A 68 -3.74 11.09 -7.52
CA GLU A 68 -2.96 11.72 -8.61
C GLU A 68 -1.69 10.94 -8.90
N SER A 69 -1.08 10.31 -7.90
CA SER A 69 0.11 9.49 -8.10
C SER A 69 0.19 8.33 -7.10
N VAL A 70 0.74 7.22 -7.58
CA VAL A 70 0.98 6.01 -6.82
C VAL A 70 2.42 5.57 -7.06
N ARG A 71 3.13 5.22 -6.00
CA ARG A 71 4.49 4.67 -6.07
C ARG A 71 4.61 3.49 -5.12
N PRO A 72 5.27 2.40 -5.51
CA PRO A 72 5.66 1.35 -4.57
C PRO A 72 6.44 1.94 -3.40
N ASP A 73 6.08 1.57 -2.19
CA ASP A 73 6.81 1.93 -0.99
C ASP A 73 7.95 0.94 -0.79
N THR A 74 9.12 1.26 -1.36
CA THR A 74 10.30 0.39 -1.31
C THR A 74 10.92 0.31 0.08
N LYS A 75 10.63 1.27 0.98
CA LYS A 75 11.11 1.22 2.37
C LYS A 75 10.40 0.12 3.15
N HIS A 76 9.14 -0.15 2.81
CA HIS A 76 8.30 -1.17 3.41
C HIS A 76 8.08 -2.38 2.49
N ALA A 77 8.91 -2.54 1.47
CA ALA A 77 8.95 -3.77 0.69
C ALA A 77 9.29 -4.90 1.64
N ARG A 78 8.35 -5.82 1.87
CA ARG A 78 8.56 -6.97 2.75
C ARG A 78 9.83 -7.68 2.31
N CYS A 79 10.88 -7.64 3.14
CA CYS A 79 11.92 -8.65 3.07
C CYS A 79 11.20 -9.98 3.24
N SER A 80 11.31 -10.84 2.23
CA SER A 80 10.90 -12.23 2.34
C SER A 80 11.50 -12.81 3.62
N ASN A 81 10.65 -13.25 4.55
CA ASN A 81 11.08 -14.09 5.67
C ASN A 81 11.42 -15.48 5.11
N ALA A 82 12.45 -15.57 4.28
CA ALA A 82 13.14 -16.84 4.10
C ALA A 82 13.97 -17.04 5.36
N PRO A 83 13.76 -18.10 6.16
CA PRO A 83 14.70 -18.44 7.23
C PRO A 83 16.06 -18.60 6.58
N ALA A 84 17.05 -17.83 7.02
CA ALA A 84 18.44 -18.10 6.67
C ALA A 84 18.70 -19.56 7.06
N HIS A 85 19.04 -20.39 6.07
CA HIS A 85 19.43 -21.76 6.32
C HIS A 85 20.66 -21.72 7.23
N VAL A 86 20.48 -22.07 8.51
CA VAL A 86 21.59 -22.22 9.45
C VAL A 86 22.34 -23.46 8.99
N ASP A 87 23.43 -23.25 8.27
CA ASP A 87 24.37 -24.32 7.93
C ASP A 87 25.11 -24.72 9.21
N GLY A 88 24.55 -25.71 9.91
CA GLY A 88 25.12 -26.30 11.10
C GLY A 88 26.29 -27.21 10.74
N ALA A 89 27.45 -26.61 10.47
CA ALA A 89 28.72 -27.34 10.46
C ALA A 89 29.26 -27.35 11.90
N GLY A 90 29.30 -28.55 12.49
CA GLY A 90 29.58 -28.76 13.90
C GLY A 90 31.05 -28.65 14.28
N GLU A 91 31.29 -28.64 15.59
CA GLU A 91 32.55 -29.06 16.20
C GLU A 91 32.25 -29.58 17.62
N SER A 92 32.34 -30.90 17.76
CA SER A 92 32.43 -31.58 19.05
C SER A 92 33.88 -31.48 19.53
N HIS A 93 34.15 -30.67 20.56
CA HIS A 93 35.40 -30.75 21.29
C HIS A 93 35.20 -31.61 22.54
N ILE A 94 35.88 -32.75 22.55
CA ILE A 94 36.08 -33.61 23.70
C ILE A 94 37.34 -33.09 24.38
N GLU A 95 37.23 -32.68 25.65
CA GLU A 95 38.24 -32.90 26.69
C GLU A 95 37.62 -32.75 28.08
#